data_AF-A0A7S1A6J9-F1
#
_entry.id   AF-A0A7S1A6J9-F1
#
_cell.length_a   1.000
_cell.length_b   1.000
_cell.length_c   1.000
_cell.angle_alpha   90.00
_cell.angle_beta   90.00
_cell.angle_gamma   90.00
#
_symmetry.space_group_name_H-M   'P 1'
#
loop_
_entity.id
_entity.type
_entity.pdbx_description
1 polymer ?
#
loop_
_entity_poly.entity_id
_entity_poly.type
_entity_poly.pdbx_seq_one_letter_code
_entity_poly.pdbx_strand_id
1 'polypeptide(L)'
;MYETRPCTGGQQATVKLLCLPGEWAGRIWAGQVCSTKQKAEQSAAEIALAQIMGDPELSAIVNRPPAPKNDKGRGKGKSKGKQFGFKGWGGPCFYGKGWGMKGMDMWNWMGKGWGKGKGPDGAEGPEGMEEMFSGIDPEFLAGFDLNALFDDPTAT
;
A
#
# COMPACT_ATOMS: atom_id res chain seq x y z
N MET A 1 -5.08 0.39 12.88
CA MET A 1 -6.55 0.23 12.98
C MET A 1 -7.18 1.49 12.42
N TYR A 2 -8.20 1.36 11.57
CA TYR A 2 -8.94 2.49 11.02
C TYR A 2 -10.35 2.53 11.62
N GLU A 3 -10.79 3.71 12.00
CA GLU A 3 -12.17 3.99 12.40
C GLU A 3 -12.71 5.09 11.48
N THR A 4 -13.94 4.97 11.01
CA THR A 4 -14.57 5.97 10.15
C THR A 4 -15.87 6.41 10.79
N ARG A 5 -16.10 7.73 10.79
CA ARG A 5 -17.33 8.33 11.29
C ARG A 5 -17.94 9.22 10.21
N PRO A 6 -19.27 9.13 9.97
CA PRO A 6 -19.95 10.09 9.11
C PRO A 6 -19.97 11.47 9.78
N CYS A 7 -19.72 12.52 9.00
CA CYS A 7 -19.69 13.91 9.47
C CYS A 7 -20.39 14.83 8.45
N THR A 8 -20.69 16.06 8.85
CA THR A 8 -21.30 17.05 7.94
C THR A 8 -20.34 17.35 6.79
N GLY A 9 -20.72 16.95 5.57
CA GLY A 9 -19.90 17.13 4.37
C GLY A 9 -19.14 15.89 3.90
N GLY A 10 -19.24 14.74 4.60
CA GLY A 10 -18.65 13.50 4.10
C GLY A 10 -18.40 12.44 5.18
N GLN A 11 -17.27 11.77 5.04
CA GLN A 11 -16.75 10.76 5.94
C GLN A 11 -15.39 11.24 6.47
N GLN A 12 -15.16 11.08 7.77
CA GLN A 12 -13.87 11.33 8.39
C GLN A 12 -13.34 10.01 8.92
N ALA A 13 -12.05 9.73 8.69
CA ALA A 13 -11.40 8.55 9.22
C ALA A 13 -10.32 8.93 10.23
N THR A 14 -10.13 8.09 11.23
CA THR A 14 -9.03 8.15 12.17
C THR A 14 -8.19 6.88 12.06
N VAL A 15 -6.87 7.01 12.19
CA VAL A 15 -5.93 5.89 12.17
C VAL A 15 -5.17 5.82 13.49
N LYS A 16 -5.00 4.59 14.01
CA LYS A 16 -4.18 4.27 15.18
C LYS A 16 -3.13 3.22 14.85
N LEU A 17 -1.86 3.50 15.16
CA LEU A 17 -0.71 2.68 14.78
C LEU A 17 -0.11 1.94 15.99
N LEU A 18 -0.72 0.83 16.37
CA LEU A 18 -0.31 0.02 17.53
C LEU A 18 1.08 -0.63 17.39
N CYS A 19 1.68 -0.61 16.20
CA CYS A 19 2.99 -1.20 15.92
C CYS A 19 4.16 -0.26 16.21
N LEU A 20 3.91 1.01 16.53
CA LEU A 20 4.95 1.97 16.87
C LEU A 20 5.35 1.85 18.35
N PRO A 21 6.62 2.07 18.71
CA PRO A 21 7.05 2.01 20.10
C PRO A 21 6.60 3.23 20.91
N GLY A 22 6.41 3.04 22.22
CA GLY A 22 6.18 4.13 23.18
C GLY A 22 4.84 4.85 23.02
N GLU A 23 4.84 6.16 23.19
CA GLU A 23 3.65 7.01 23.17
C GLU A 23 2.99 7.08 21.78
N TRP A 24 3.74 6.77 20.73
CA TRP A 24 3.27 6.75 19.34
C TRP A 24 2.17 5.71 19.10
N ALA A 25 2.18 4.58 19.81
CA ALA A 25 1.10 3.60 19.72
C ALA A 25 -0.24 4.11 20.24
N GLY A 26 -0.21 5.07 21.17
CA GLY A 26 -1.39 5.69 21.75
C GLY A 26 -2.00 6.78 20.87
N ARG A 27 -1.19 7.41 20.00
CA ARG A 27 -1.61 8.53 19.16
C ARG A 27 -2.64 8.08 18.11
N ILE A 28 -3.58 8.99 17.85
CA ILE A 28 -4.65 8.82 16.88
C ILE A 28 -4.56 10.01 15.93
N TRP A 29 -4.53 9.73 14.62
CA TRP A 29 -4.48 10.75 13.59
C TRP A 29 -5.81 10.81 12.87
N ALA A 30 -6.39 12.02 12.77
CA ALA A 30 -7.63 12.26 12.04
C ALA A 30 -7.32 12.80 10.64
N GLY A 31 -7.92 12.19 9.63
CA GLY A 31 -7.86 12.64 8.24
C GLY A 31 -8.80 13.81 7.95
N GLN A 32 -8.65 14.37 6.75
CA GLN A 32 -9.62 15.34 6.21
C GLN A 32 -10.96 14.66 5.90
N VAL A 33 -12.03 15.45 5.92
CA VAL A 33 -13.37 14.98 5.54
C VAL A 33 -13.43 14.79 4.03
N CYS A 34 -13.71 13.57 3.59
CA CYS A 34 -13.79 13.21 2.18
C CYS A 34 -15.18 12.65 1.83
N SER A 35 -15.56 12.72 0.55
CA SER A 35 -16.85 12.16 0.09
C SER A 35 -16.93 10.63 0.21
N THR A 36 -15.79 9.92 0.16
CA THR A 36 -15.73 8.47 0.27
C THR A 36 -14.86 8.03 1.45
N LYS A 37 -15.22 6.90 2.06
CA LYS A 37 -14.47 6.30 3.19
C LYS A 37 -13.00 6.01 2.84
N GLN A 38 -12.74 5.48 1.64
CA GLN A 38 -11.38 5.15 1.19
C GLN A 38 -10.48 6.39 1.13
N LYS A 39 -11.00 7.52 0.62
CA LYS A 39 -10.24 8.78 0.57
C LYS A 39 -9.99 9.34 1.97
N ALA A 40 -10.97 9.24 2.86
CA ALA A 40 -10.81 9.66 4.26
C ALA A 40 -9.72 8.84 4.98
N GLU A 41 -9.69 7.52 4.76
CA GLU A 41 -8.65 6.62 5.30
C GLU A 41 -7.25 6.95 4.75
N GLN A 42 -7.15 7.23 3.45
CA GLN A 42 -5.89 7.64 2.81
C GLN A 42 -5.38 8.97 3.39
N SER A 43 -6.25 9.97 3.52
CA SER A 43 -5.88 11.26 4.12
C SER A 43 -5.40 11.11 5.57
N ALA A 44 -6.06 10.27 6.37
CA ALA A 44 -5.60 9.98 7.74
C ALA A 44 -4.22 9.31 7.76
N ALA A 45 -3.96 8.39 6.82
CA ALA A 45 -2.67 7.72 6.69
C ALA A 45 -1.56 8.67 6.21
N GLU A 46 -1.86 9.60 5.30
CA GLU A 46 -0.92 10.62 4.82
C GLU A 46 -0.49 11.54 5.97
N ILE A 47 -1.43 12.04 6.78
CA ILE A 47 -1.12 12.88 7.94
C ILE A 47 -0.28 12.11 8.97
N ALA A 48 -0.63 10.86 9.25
CA ALA A 48 0.15 10.01 10.16
C ALA A 48 1.58 9.81 9.64
N LEU A 49 1.74 9.54 8.34
CA LEU A 49 3.04 9.32 7.72
C LEU A 49 3.88 10.60 7.68
N ALA A 50 3.28 11.76 7.40
CA ALA A 50 3.95 13.06 7.44
C ALA A 50 4.50 13.36 8.85
N GLN A 51 3.73 13.10 9.90
CA GLN A 51 4.21 13.27 11.27
C GLN A 51 5.33 12.28 11.63
N ILE A 52 5.20 11.01 11.25
CA ILE A 52 6.24 10.00 11.50
C ILE A 52 7.56 10.34 10.78
N MET A 53 7.48 10.90 9.57
CA MET A 53 8.65 11.34 8.82
C MET A 53 9.27 12.63 9.38
N GLY A 54 8.48 13.47 10.05
CA GLY A 54 8.96 14.67 10.73
C GLY A 54 9.85 14.37 11.94
N ASP A 55 9.65 13.22 12.58
CA ASP A 55 10.44 12.83 13.75
C ASP A 55 11.74 12.08 13.38
N PRO A 56 12.91 12.61 13.77
CA PRO A 56 14.21 12.03 13.41
C PRO A 56 14.42 10.64 14.02
N GLU A 57 13.86 10.36 15.21
CA GLU A 57 14.00 9.06 15.86
C GLU A 57 13.27 7.94 15.10
N LEU A 58 12.06 8.22 14.59
CA LEU A 58 11.27 7.24 13.86
C LEU A 58 11.76 7.07 12.43
N SER A 59 12.16 8.15 11.77
CA SER A 59 12.72 8.07 10.42
C SER A 59 13.96 7.17 10.35
N ALA A 60 14.80 7.17 11.40
CA ALA A 60 15.95 6.26 11.50
C ALA A 60 15.56 4.78 11.58
N ILE A 61 14.43 4.46 12.21
CA ILE A 61 13.90 3.09 12.30
C ILE A 61 13.32 2.67 10.96
N VAL A 62 12.58 3.54 10.29
CA VAL A 62 11.96 3.28 8.98
C VAL A 62 13.02 3.07 7.89
N ASN A 63 14.08 3.89 7.90
CA ASN A 63 15.18 3.78 6.95
C ASN A 63 16.16 2.64 7.25
N ARG A 64 15.99 1.94 8.38
CA ARG A 64 16.82 0.77 8.68
C ARG A 64 16.51 -0.30 7.63
N PRO A 65 17.49 -0.74 6.82
CA PRO A 65 17.25 -1.80 5.86
C PRO A 65 16.72 -3.02 6.62
N PRO A 66 15.70 -3.72 6.09
CA PRO A 66 15.17 -4.90 6.75
C PRO A 66 16.34 -5.85 6.99
N ALA A 67 16.45 -6.37 8.22
CA ALA A 67 17.51 -7.32 8.54
C ALA A 67 17.52 -8.41 7.47
N PRO A 68 18.70 -8.75 6.89
CA PRO A 68 18.78 -9.73 5.83
C PRO A 68 18.10 -10.98 6.34
N LYS A 69 16.95 -11.33 5.73
CA LYS A 69 16.31 -12.59 6.03
C LYS A 69 17.35 -13.61 5.63
N ASN A 70 17.91 -14.33 6.61
CA ASN A 70 18.73 -15.50 6.33
C ASN A 70 17.81 -16.42 5.54
N ASP A 71 17.92 -16.35 4.22
CA ASP A 71 17.37 -17.31 3.27
C ASP A 71 18.08 -18.62 3.57
N LYS A 72 17.63 -19.28 4.65
CA LYS A 72 18.04 -20.60 5.06
C LYS A 72 17.66 -21.49 3.89
N GLY A 73 18.65 -21.68 3.01
CA GLY A 73 18.68 -22.59 1.89
C GLY A 73 17.32 -22.82 1.27
N ARG A 74 16.90 -21.93 0.35
CA ARG A 74 16.04 -22.40 -0.73
C ARG A 74 16.88 -23.41 -1.48
N GLY A 75 16.71 -24.68 -1.07
CA GLY A 75 17.49 -25.80 -1.54
C GLY A 75 17.58 -25.69 -3.05
N LYS A 76 18.81 -25.73 -3.55
CA LYS A 76 19.12 -25.84 -4.97
C LYS A 76 18.59 -27.19 -5.43
N GLY A 77 17.26 -27.26 -5.56
CA GLY A 77 16.50 -28.33 -6.13
C GLY A 77 16.92 -28.39 -7.58
N LYS A 78 17.97 -29.18 -7.80
CA LYS A 78 18.50 -29.58 -9.09
C LYS A 78 17.45 -30.49 -9.71
N SER A 79 16.28 -29.95 -10.06
CA SER A 79 15.30 -30.62 -10.90
C SER A 79 15.90 -30.66 -12.30
N LYS A 80 16.74 -31.68 -12.48
CA LYS A 80 17.29 -32.14 -13.75
C LYS A 80 16.12 -32.23 -14.71
N GLY A 81 16.03 -31.26 -15.61
CA GLY A 81 15.05 -31.24 -16.68
C GLY A 81 15.16 -32.56 -17.42
N LYS A 82 14.16 -33.43 -17.25
CA LYS A 82 13.93 -34.52 -18.18
C LYS A 82 13.21 -33.87 -19.35
N GLN A 83 13.97 -33.52 -20.38
CA GLN A 83 13.46 -33.25 -21.71
C GLN A 83 12.60 -34.45 -22.12
N PHE A 84 11.28 -34.36 -21.97
CA PHE A 84 10.38 -35.11 -22.81
C PHE A 84 10.10 -34.24 -24.02
N GLY A 85 10.75 -34.60 -25.13
CA GLY A 85 10.52 -33.97 -26.41
C GLY A 85 9.08 -34.15 -26.83
N PHE A 86 8.39 -33.04 -27.08
CA PHE A 86 7.21 -33.02 -27.93
C PHE A 86 7.61 -32.28 -29.22
N LYS A 87 8.38 -32.99 -30.05
CA LYS A 87 8.66 -32.65 -31.44
C LYS A 87 7.63 -33.44 -32.25
N GLY A 88 6.58 -32.78 -32.72
CA GLY A 88 5.53 -33.42 -33.52
C GLY A 88 4.29 -32.54 -33.54
N TRP A 89 4.16 -31.69 -34.56
CA TRP A 89 3.31 -31.95 -35.73
C TRP A 89 1.83 -31.64 -35.47
N GLY A 90 1.39 -30.49 -35.98
CA GLY A 90 0.14 -30.39 -36.74
C GLY A 90 -1.19 -30.51 -35.99
N GLY A 91 -1.85 -29.37 -35.82
CA GLY A 91 -3.31 -29.28 -36.05
C GLY A 91 -4.23 -29.46 -34.84
N PRO A 92 -5.55 -29.35 -35.05
CA PRO A 92 -6.28 -28.09 -34.86
C PRO A 92 -7.35 -28.16 -33.75
N CYS A 93 -7.90 -26.98 -33.41
CA CYS A 93 -9.24 -26.74 -32.86
C CYS A 93 -9.89 -27.82 -31.97
N PHE A 94 -9.84 -27.65 -30.65
CA PHE A 94 -10.83 -28.24 -29.75
C PHE A 94 -11.74 -27.14 -29.18
N TYR A 95 -12.76 -26.77 -29.97
CA TYR A 95 -14.04 -26.33 -29.41
C TYR A 95 -14.74 -27.60 -28.91
N GLY A 96 -14.71 -27.83 -27.59
CA GLY A 96 -15.24 -29.04 -26.97
C GLY A 96 -15.84 -28.73 -25.61
N LYS A 97 -17.15 -28.51 -25.60
CA LYS A 97 -18.02 -28.37 -24.43
C LYS A 97 -18.07 -29.74 -23.72
N GLY A 98 -17.47 -29.87 -22.54
CA GLY A 98 -17.50 -31.15 -21.82
C GLY A 98 -16.73 -31.18 -20.50
N TRP A 99 -17.44 -30.96 -19.40
CA TRP A 99 -17.34 -31.65 -18.11
C TRP A 99 -15.99 -32.23 -17.66
N GLY A 100 -15.47 -31.72 -16.53
CA GLY A 100 -14.67 -32.55 -15.61
C GLY A 100 -13.21 -32.12 -15.35
N MET A 101 -12.94 -30.87 -14.98
CA MET A 101 -11.67 -30.51 -14.34
C MET A 101 -11.76 -30.76 -12.82
N LYS A 102 -11.68 -32.03 -12.40
CA LYS A 102 -11.29 -32.40 -11.04
C LYS A 102 -9.76 -32.50 -11.01
N GLY A 103 -9.11 -31.62 -10.25
CA GLY A 103 -7.74 -31.86 -9.77
C GLY A 103 -6.59 -31.21 -10.54
N MET A 104 -6.79 -30.02 -11.11
CA MET A 104 -5.64 -29.18 -11.51
C MET A 104 -5.47 -28.05 -10.50
N ASP A 105 -4.33 -28.07 -9.83
CA ASP A 105 -3.97 -27.19 -8.73
C ASP A 105 -4.17 -25.71 -9.07
N MET A 106 -5.13 -25.09 -8.36
CA MET A 106 -5.46 -23.66 -8.40
C MET A 106 -4.25 -22.75 -8.20
N TRP A 107 -3.16 -23.28 -7.63
CA TRP A 107 -1.89 -22.59 -7.43
C TRP A 107 -1.09 -22.33 -8.71
N ASN A 108 -1.24 -23.15 -9.76
CA ASN A 108 -0.47 -22.95 -11.01
C ASN A 108 -1.16 -21.95 -11.98
N TRP A 109 -2.45 -21.67 -11.76
CA TRP A 109 -3.18 -20.64 -12.51
C TRP A 109 -2.86 -19.23 -11.98
N MET A 110 -2.79 -19.04 -10.65
CA MET A 110 -2.48 -17.71 -10.09
C MET A 110 -0.99 -17.30 -10.25
N GLY A 111 -0.07 -18.25 -10.50
CA GLY A 111 1.37 -17.97 -10.54
C GLY A 111 1.97 -17.56 -11.89
N LYS A 112 1.21 -17.55 -12.99
CA LYS A 112 1.76 -17.41 -14.36
C LYS A 112 1.08 -16.36 -15.24
N GLY A 113 0.41 -15.39 -14.62
CA GLY A 113 -0.43 -14.42 -15.33
C GLY A 113 -0.23 -12.95 -14.98
N TRP A 114 0.89 -12.52 -14.39
CA TRP A 114 1.24 -11.09 -14.46
C TRP A 114 2.11 -10.89 -15.67
N GLY A 115 1.50 -10.31 -16.70
CA GLY A 115 2.08 -10.14 -18.01
C GLY A 115 3.42 -9.43 -17.91
N LYS A 116 4.40 -10.04 -18.57
CA LYS A 116 5.51 -9.33 -19.19
C LYS A 116 4.94 -8.53 -20.37
N GLY A 117 4.08 -7.56 -20.04
CA GLY A 117 3.62 -6.56 -20.96
C GLY A 117 4.84 -5.73 -21.33
N LYS A 118 5.25 -5.87 -22.59
CA LYS A 118 6.11 -4.91 -23.27
C LYS A 118 5.40 -3.57 -23.13
N GLY A 119 5.88 -2.72 -22.22
CA GLY A 119 5.34 -1.38 -22.05
C GLY A 119 5.43 -0.64 -23.38
N PRO A 120 4.49 0.28 -23.68
CA PRO A 120 4.70 1.21 -24.77
C PRO A 120 5.99 1.99 -24.47
N ASP A 121 6.98 1.83 -25.35
CA ASP A 121 8.18 2.66 -25.39
C ASP A 121 7.72 4.09 -25.77
N GLY A 122 7.26 4.88 -24.80
CA GLY A 122 6.79 6.25 -25.07
C GLY A 122 5.72 6.83 -24.15
N ALA A 123 5.65 6.43 -22.88
CA ALA A 123 4.98 7.26 -21.89
C ALA A 123 5.98 8.28 -21.37
N GLU A 124 5.95 9.46 -22.00
CA GLU A 124 6.47 10.71 -21.44
C GLU A 124 6.12 10.77 -19.95
N GLY A 125 7.14 10.99 -19.13
CA GLY A 125 7.01 10.91 -17.68
C GLY A 125 5.96 11.90 -17.16
N PRO A 126 5.31 11.61 -16.01
CA PRO A 126 4.44 12.57 -15.35
C PRO A 126 5.28 13.71 -14.75
N GLU A 127 5.77 14.63 -15.58
CA GLU A 127 6.33 15.94 -15.18
C GLU A 127 5.22 16.91 -14.71
N GLY A 128 4.24 16.43 -13.92
CA GLY A 128 3.06 17.23 -13.59
C GLY A 128 2.36 16.90 -12.28
N MET A 129 2.91 16.05 -11.42
CA MET A 129 2.35 15.83 -10.08
C MET A 129 2.93 16.76 -9.01
N GLU A 130 4.05 17.45 -9.28
CA GLU A 130 4.58 18.45 -8.33
C GLU A 130 3.73 19.74 -8.28
N GLU A 131 2.97 20.07 -9.33
CA GLU A 131 2.11 21.26 -9.33
C GLU A 131 0.78 21.09 -8.58
N MET A 132 0.41 19.88 -8.13
CA MET A 132 -0.81 19.71 -7.34
C MET A 132 -0.65 20.05 -5.86
N PHE A 133 0.58 20.23 -5.37
CA PHE A 133 0.85 20.58 -3.97
C PHE A 133 1.23 22.05 -3.76
N SER A 134 1.44 22.83 -4.83
CA SER A 134 1.78 24.26 -4.73
C SER A 134 0.58 25.17 -4.45
N GLY A 135 -0.64 24.64 -4.47
CA GLY A 135 -1.87 25.36 -4.13
C GLY A 135 -2.31 25.23 -2.67
N ILE A 136 -1.53 24.58 -1.80
CA ILE A 136 -1.80 24.60 -0.35
C ILE A 136 -1.22 25.92 0.17
N ASP A 137 -2.10 26.87 0.46
CA ASP A 137 -1.71 28.13 1.09
C ASP A 137 -0.87 27.85 2.35
N PRO A 138 0.39 28.32 2.44
CA PRO A 138 1.22 28.13 3.62
C PRO A 138 0.61 28.81 4.86
N GLU A 139 -0.32 29.77 4.67
CA GLU A 139 -1.11 30.36 5.75
C GLU A 139 -2.11 29.39 6.38
N PHE A 140 -2.59 28.38 5.65
CA PHE A 140 -3.47 27.36 6.23
C PHE A 140 -2.73 26.46 7.23
N LEU A 141 -1.43 26.23 7.02
CA LEU A 141 -0.58 25.49 7.96
C LEU A 141 -0.08 26.38 9.12
N ALA A 142 0.08 27.69 8.90
CA ALA A 142 0.49 28.62 9.95
C ALA A 142 -0.63 28.92 10.98
N GLY A 143 -1.90 28.72 10.61
CA GLY A 143 -3.04 28.89 11.52
C GLY A 143 -3.35 27.68 12.40
N PHE A 144 -2.72 26.53 12.15
CA PHE A 144 -2.92 25.32 12.95
C PHE A 144 -1.93 25.31 14.12
N ASP A 145 -2.24 26.09 15.16
CA ASP A 145 -1.47 26.09 16.40
C ASP A 145 -1.67 24.76 17.13
N LEU A 146 -0.74 23.82 16.89
CA LEU A 146 -0.72 22.51 17.54
C LEU A 146 -0.56 22.63 19.07
N ASN A 147 -0.10 23.77 19.60
CA ASN A 147 -0.01 23.96 21.04
C ASN A 147 -1.38 24.27 21.67
N ALA A 148 -2.29 24.91 20.93
CA ALA A 148 -3.63 25.24 21.42
C ALA A 148 -4.54 24.00 21.61
N LEU A 149 -4.17 22.84 21.03
CA LEU A 149 -4.93 21.60 21.18
C LEU A 149 -4.53 20.80 22.44
N PHE A 150 -3.38 21.11 23.06
CA PHE A 150 -2.91 20.42 24.27
C PHE A 150 -3.08 21.24 25.57
N ASP A 151 -3.50 22.50 25.46
CA ASP A 151 -3.80 23.40 26.59
C ASP A 151 -5.32 23.57 26.78
N ASP A 152 -6.07 22.47 26.93
CA ASP A 152 -7.45 22.53 27.43
C ASP A 152 -7.46 22.20 28.96
N PRO A 153 -7.43 23.21 29.85
CA PRO A 153 -7.39 23.00 31.29
C PRO A 153 -8.74 22.58 31.89
N THR A 154 -9.74 22.20 31.09
CA THR A 154 -11.10 21.92 31.60
C THR A 154 -11.44 20.45 31.82
N ALA A 155 -10.51 19.51 31.63
CA ALA A 155 -10.71 18.12 32.05
C ALA A 155 -10.43 17.94 33.55
N THR A 156 -11.43 18.29 34.38
CA THR A 156 -11.55 17.85 35.80
C THR A 156 -12.57 16.74 35.92
#